data_AF-A0A8J8GDW7-F1
#
_entry.id   AF-A0A8J8GDW7-F1
#
_cell.length_a   1.000
_cell.length_b   1.000
_cell.length_c   1.000
_cell.angle_alpha   90.00
_cell.angle_beta   90.00
_cell.angle_gamma   90.00
#
_symmetry.space_group_name_H-M   'P 1'
#
loop_
_entity.id
_entity.type
_entity.pdbx_description
1 polymer ?
#
loop_
_entity_poly.entity_id
_entity_poly.type
_entity_poly.pdbx_seq_one_letter_code
_entity_poly.pdbx_strand_id
1 'polypeptide(L)'
;MLDPPAMPFGNCKLQPTSGGYLPCSYAPVGKWQKPYEKVKVMGKSCLTEISELQCAIGGKITIMKHGQQSEAGKSNVKNADARKQHIYNPIMDFEDFQEEIEESGNRHAW
;
A
#
# COMPACT_ATOMS: atom_id res chain seq x y z
N MET A 1 22.20 2.71 3.39
CA MET A 1 21.95 2.42 1.96
C MET A 1 20.88 1.33 1.93
N LEU A 2 19.82 1.47 1.13
CA LEU A 2 18.81 0.41 1.03
C LEU A 2 19.40 -0.71 0.15
N ASP A 3 19.52 -1.91 0.69
CA ASP A 3 20.00 -3.10 -0.03
C ASP A 3 18.85 -4.12 -0.14
N PRO A 4 18.37 -4.45 -1.35
CA PRO A 4 18.81 -3.93 -2.65
C PRO A 4 18.43 -2.45 -2.88
N PRO A 5 19.11 -1.75 -3.81
CA PRO A 5 18.78 -0.37 -4.16
C PRO A 5 17.36 -0.29 -4.72
N ALA A 6 16.43 0.18 -3.90
CA ALA A 6 15.08 0.46 -4.33
C ALA A 6 15.08 1.77 -5.15
N MET A 7 14.44 1.75 -6.32
CA MET A 7 14.11 2.95 -7.09
C MET A 7 12.64 3.31 -6.83
N PRO A 8 12.33 4.05 -5.75
CA PRO A 8 10.94 4.25 -5.32
C PRO A 8 10.06 5.03 -6.30
N PHE A 9 10.66 5.80 -7.22
CA PHE A 9 9.94 6.73 -8.10
C PHE A 9 10.18 6.50 -9.61
N GLY A 10 10.87 5.44 -10.02
CA GLY A 10 11.15 5.14 -11.43
C GLY A 10 11.92 6.26 -12.15
N ASN A 11 11.59 6.53 -13.42
CA ASN A 11 12.19 7.61 -14.22
C ASN A 11 11.34 8.89 -14.19
N CYS A 12 11.98 10.05 -14.10
CA CYS A 12 11.32 11.36 -14.03
C CYS A 12 11.03 11.94 -15.42
N LYS A 13 9.75 12.01 -15.80
CA LYS A 13 9.31 12.63 -17.07
C LYS A 13 9.68 14.11 -17.22
N LEU A 14 9.99 14.79 -16.11
CA LEU A 14 10.40 16.21 -16.11
C LEU A 14 11.91 16.40 -16.29
N GLN A 15 12.68 15.32 -16.39
CA GLN A 15 14.12 15.36 -16.64
C GLN A 15 14.49 14.55 -17.89
N PRO A 16 14.24 15.11 -19.10
CA PRO A 16 14.56 14.43 -20.35
C PRO A 16 16.07 14.36 -20.62
N THR A 17 16.50 13.31 -21.30
CA THR A 17 17.85 13.13 -21.83
C THR A 17 17.79 12.66 -23.28
N SER A 18 18.92 12.66 -23.99
CA SER A 18 18.99 12.21 -25.39
C SER A 18 18.51 10.77 -25.62
N GLY A 19 18.39 9.94 -24.58
CA GLY A 19 17.96 8.54 -24.66
C GLY A 19 16.72 8.19 -23.82
N GLY A 20 16.02 9.18 -23.25
CA GLY A 20 14.84 8.93 -22.41
C GLY A 20 14.73 9.92 -21.26
N TYR A 21 14.63 9.40 -20.03
CA TYR A 21 14.43 10.21 -18.82
C TYR A 21 15.39 9.77 -17.72
N LEU A 22 15.91 10.72 -16.95
CA LEU A 22 16.74 10.42 -15.79
C LEU A 22 15.93 9.66 -14.71
N PRO A 23 16.59 8.80 -13.91
CA PRO A 23 15.98 8.26 -12.69
C PRO A 23 15.44 9.39 -11.80
N CYS A 24 14.25 9.21 -11.27
CA CYS A 24 13.62 10.18 -10.38
C CYS A 24 14.36 10.19 -9.04
N SER A 25 14.96 11.34 -8.72
CA SER A 25 15.61 11.57 -7.43
C SER A 25 14.60 12.12 -6.42
N TYR A 26 14.70 11.67 -5.17
CA TYR A 26 13.84 12.15 -4.10
C TYR A 26 14.19 13.61 -3.75
N ALA A 27 13.35 14.55 -4.19
CA ALA A 27 13.54 15.98 -3.96
C ALA A 27 12.26 16.62 -3.38
N PRO A 28 11.86 16.27 -2.14
CA PRO A 28 10.65 16.79 -1.52
C PRO A 28 10.74 18.29 -1.20
N VAL A 29 9.62 19.00 -1.30
CA VAL A 29 9.50 20.40 -0.88
C VAL A 29 8.31 20.57 0.05
N GLY A 30 8.56 21.22 1.19
CA GLY A 30 7.53 21.57 2.16
C GLY A 30 7.08 20.39 3.03
N LYS A 31 5.83 20.46 3.49
CA LYS A 31 5.20 19.45 4.35
C LYS A 31 4.20 18.62 3.54
N TRP A 32 3.96 17.39 3.99
CA TRP A 32 2.88 16.56 3.49
C TRP A 32 1.54 17.29 3.59
N GLN A 33 0.81 17.28 2.50
CA GLN A 33 -0.55 17.79 2.39
C GLN A 33 -1.52 16.63 2.60
N LYS A 34 -2.67 16.93 3.19
CA LYS A 34 -3.72 15.94 3.53
C LYS A 34 -3.19 14.74 4.35
N PRO A 35 -2.39 14.96 5.41
CA PRO A 35 -2.09 13.87 6.34
C PRO A 35 -3.38 13.46 7.06
N TYR A 36 -3.47 12.20 7.47
CA TYR A 36 -4.55 11.72 8.30
C TYR A 36 -4.31 12.11 9.76
N GLU A 37 -5.03 13.14 10.23
CA GLU A 37 -4.77 13.77 11.53
C GLU A 37 -5.46 13.07 12.72
N LYS A 38 -6.46 12.22 12.45
CA LYS A 38 -7.24 11.53 13.50
C LYS A 38 -6.42 10.49 14.25
N VAL A 39 -5.44 9.87 13.59
CA VAL A 39 -4.52 8.91 14.20
C VAL A 39 -3.12 9.50 14.19
N LYS A 40 -2.48 9.47 15.36
CA LYS A 40 -1.11 9.92 15.53
C LYS A 40 -0.25 8.76 16.01
N VAL A 41 0.83 8.49 15.29
CA VAL A 41 1.85 7.54 15.68
C VAL A 41 3.04 8.35 16.18
N MET A 42 3.41 8.15 17.44
CA MET A 42 4.51 8.90 18.09
C MET A 42 4.35 10.44 17.95
N GLY A 43 3.11 10.94 18.05
CA GLY A 43 2.80 12.36 17.94
C GLY A 43 2.80 12.94 16.51
N LYS A 44 3.03 12.12 15.48
CA LYS A 44 2.98 12.53 14.07
C LYS A 44 1.73 11.98 13.39
N SER A 45 1.11 12.78 12.52
CA SER A 45 -0.04 12.36 11.72
C SER A 45 0.36 11.25 10.73
N CYS A 46 -0.54 10.31 10.49
CA CYS A 46 -0.32 9.23 9.54
C CYS A 46 -0.42 9.73 8.09
N LEU A 47 0.32 9.08 7.19
CA LEU A 47 0.23 9.36 5.76
C LEU A 47 -0.52 8.21 5.08
N THR A 48 -1.45 8.57 4.19
CA THR A 48 -2.31 7.63 3.46
C THR A 48 -2.19 7.88 1.94
N GLU A 49 -2.89 7.13 1.11
CA GLU A 49 -2.85 7.26 -0.35
C GLU A 49 -3.33 8.64 -0.84
N ILE A 50 -4.12 9.34 -0.02
CA ILE A 50 -4.56 10.72 -0.28
C ILE A 50 -3.52 11.77 0.09
N SER A 51 -2.47 11.39 0.83
CA SER A 51 -1.42 12.31 1.24
C SER A 51 -0.51 12.61 0.05
N GLU A 52 -0.23 13.90 -0.15
CA GLU A 52 0.54 14.41 -1.29
C GLU A 52 1.71 15.26 -0.79
N LEU A 53 2.87 15.16 -1.42
CA LEU A 53 4.02 16.01 -1.17
C LEU A 53 4.52 16.60 -2.49
N GLN A 54 4.96 17.86 -2.48
CA GLN A 54 5.47 18.50 -3.69
C GLN A 54 6.93 18.09 -3.94
N CYS A 55 7.30 17.96 -5.22
CA CYS A 55 8.68 17.74 -5.64
C CYS A 55 9.29 19.05 -6.16
N ALA A 56 10.55 19.34 -5.80
CA ALA A 56 11.28 20.55 -6.23
C ALA A 56 11.45 20.63 -7.75
N ILE A 57 11.60 19.47 -8.40
CA ILE A 57 11.74 19.32 -9.85
C ILE A 57 10.39 19.57 -10.56
N GLY A 58 9.29 19.53 -9.79
CA GLY A 58 7.93 19.53 -10.29
C GLY A 58 7.27 18.16 -10.14
N GLY A 59 5.93 18.17 -10.05
CA GLY A 59 5.13 16.97 -9.83
C GLY A 59 4.81 16.70 -8.36
N LYS A 60 4.04 15.63 -8.13
CA LYS A 60 3.54 15.23 -6.81
C LYS A 60 4.08 13.86 -6.43
N ILE A 61 4.53 13.74 -5.20
CA ILE A 61 4.89 12.50 -4.54
C ILE A 61 3.65 12.01 -3.80
N THR A 62 3.17 10.82 -4.15
CA THR A 62 1.98 10.18 -3.56
C THR A 62 2.35 8.83 -2.98
N ILE A 63 1.51 8.32 -2.08
CA ILE A 63 1.68 7.00 -1.48
C ILE A 63 0.86 6.01 -2.30
N MET A 64 1.50 4.96 -2.84
CA MET A 64 0.82 3.93 -3.62
C MET A 64 0.07 2.93 -2.73
N LYS A 65 0.71 2.49 -1.65
CA LYS A 65 0.12 1.63 -0.63
C LYS A 65 0.58 2.11 0.73
N HIS A 66 -0.35 2.48 1.61
CA HIS A 66 0.00 2.77 2.99
C HIS A 66 0.31 1.45 3.72
N GLY A 67 1.42 1.39 4.46
CA GLY A 67 1.96 0.14 5.03
C GLY A 67 1.18 -0.49 6.19
N GLN A 68 -0.05 -0.03 6.47
CA GLN A 68 -0.90 -0.56 7.54
C GLN A 68 -2.32 -0.77 7.03
N GLN A 69 -2.52 -1.75 6.16
CA GLN A 69 -3.86 -2.29 5.91
C GLN A 69 -4.03 -3.48 6.84
N SER A 70 -4.97 -3.38 7.80
CA SER A 70 -5.39 -4.54 8.59
C SER A 70 -6.21 -5.44 7.68
N GLU A 71 -5.54 -6.28 6.91
CA GLU A 71 -6.20 -7.33 6.17
C GLU A 71 -6.60 -8.44 7.14
N ALA A 72 -7.74 -9.09 6.91
CA ALA A 72 -8.04 -10.32 7.61
C ALA A 72 -6.94 -11.33 7.27
N GLY A 73 -6.06 -11.61 8.22
CA GLY A 73 -5.00 -12.58 8.03
C GLY A 73 -5.59 -13.94 7.64
N LYS A 74 -4.82 -14.77 6.95
CA LYS A 74 -5.24 -16.15 6.59
C LYS A 74 -5.75 -16.94 7.80
N SER A 75 -5.12 -16.73 8.97
CA SER A 75 -5.57 -17.29 10.24
C SER A 75 -6.93 -16.76 10.69
N ASN A 76 -7.23 -15.49 10.44
CA ASN A 76 -8.53 -14.89 10.80
C ASN A 76 -9.65 -15.49 9.95
N VAL A 77 -9.38 -15.72 8.65
CA VAL A 77 -10.33 -16.36 7.73
C VAL A 77 -10.56 -17.82 8.13
N LYS A 78 -9.51 -18.59 8.41
CA LYS A 78 -9.60 -19.99 8.86
C LYS A 78 -10.33 -20.16 10.20
N ASN A 79 -10.14 -19.24 11.14
CA ASN A 79 -10.75 -19.33 12.48
C ASN A 79 -12.17 -18.73 12.55
N ALA A 80 -12.66 -18.12 11.46
CA ALA A 80 -14.01 -17.56 11.42
C ALA A 80 -15.05 -18.68 11.24
N ASP A 81 -16.14 -18.62 12.01
CA ASP A 81 -17.26 -19.57 11.89
C ASP A 81 -18.09 -19.24 10.63
N ALA A 82 -18.12 -20.17 9.67
CA ALA A 82 -18.80 -20.01 8.40
C ALA A 82 -20.30 -19.73 8.54
N ARG A 83 -20.98 -20.34 9.52
CA ARG A 83 -22.42 -20.12 9.76
C ARG A 83 -22.68 -18.68 10.20
N LYS A 84 -21.82 -18.12 11.04
CA LYS A 84 -21.92 -16.71 11.43
C LYS A 84 -21.66 -15.78 10.25
N GLN A 85 -20.67 -16.08 9.42
CA GLN A 85 -20.36 -15.29 8.23
C GLN A 85 -21.50 -15.34 7.21
N HIS A 86 -22.16 -16.48 7.05
CA HIS A 86 -23.35 -16.61 6.20
C HIS A 86 -24.54 -15.77 6.71
N ILE A 87 -24.71 -15.64 8.03
CA ILE A 87 -25.75 -14.76 8.61
C ILE A 87 -25.43 -13.29 8.32
N TYR A 88 -24.16 -12.87 8.41
CA TYR A 88 -23.76 -11.49 8.15
C TYR A 88 -23.71 -11.14 6.66
N ASN A 89 -23.31 -12.10 5.82
CA ASN A 89 -23.13 -11.94 4.39
C ASN A 89 -23.67 -13.16 3.62
N PRO A 90 -25.00 -13.28 3.46
CA PRO A 90 -25.64 -14.46 2.89
C PRO A 90 -25.41 -14.65 1.37
N ILE A 91 -24.80 -13.66 0.70
CA ILE A 91 -24.48 -13.72 -0.73
C ILE A 91 -23.12 -14.39 -0.96
N MET A 92 -22.21 -14.30 0.01
CA MET A 92 -20.89 -14.90 -0.07
C MET A 92 -20.96 -16.32 0.46
N ASP A 93 -20.49 -17.28 -0.34
CA ASP A 93 -20.15 -18.60 0.17
C ASP A 93 -18.82 -18.48 0.93
N PHE A 94 -18.89 -18.57 2.25
CA PHE A 94 -17.71 -18.40 3.08
C PHE A 94 -16.85 -19.67 3.14
N GLU A 95 -17.44 -20.84 2.87
CA GLU A 95 -16.71 -22.11 2.85
C GLU A 95 -15.80 -22.16 1.60
N ASP A 96 -16.36 -21.83 0.44
CA ASP A 96 -15.60 -21.68 -0.81
C ASP A 96 -14.48 -20.63 -0.66
N PHE A 97 -14.80 -19.49 -0.02
CA PHE A 97 -13.80 -18.44 0.23
C PHE A 97 -12.68 -18.89 1.17
N GLN A 98 -12.97 -19.72 2.18
CA GLN A 98 -11.95 -20.30 3.04
C GLN A 98 -10.98 -21.16 2.21
N GLU A 99 -11.50 -22.04 1.35
CA GLU A 99 -10.70 -22.92 0.49
C GLU A 99 -9.77 -22.12 -0.45
N GLU A 100 -10.28 -21.08 -1.12
CA GLU A 100 -9.47 -20.21 -1.99
C GLU A 100 -8.29 -19.54 -1.25
N ILE A 101 -8.51 -19.13 0.01
CA ILE A 101 -7.48 -18.53 0.86
C ILE A 101 -6.44 -19.56 1.32
N GLU A 102 -6.83 -20.82 1.51
CA GLU A 102 -5.91 -21.91 1.80
C GLU A 102 -5.03 -22.27 0.61
N GLU A 103 -5.62 -22.40 -0.58
CA GLU A 103 -4.90 -22.70 -1.82
C GLU A 103 -3.94 -21.57 -2.24
N SER A 104 -4.38 -20.32 -2.16
CA SER A 104 -3.51 -19.16 -2.41
C SER A 104 -2.36 -19.06 -1.41
N GLY A 105 -2.56 -19.56 -0.18
CA GLY A 105 -1.51 -19.69 0.81
C GLY A 105 -0.42 -20.69 0.43
N ASN A 106 -0.80 -21.81 -0.19
CA ASN A 106 0.12 -22.86 -0.58
C ASN A 106 0.90 -22.53 -1.86
N ARG A 107 0.30 -21.75 -2.78
CA ARG A 107 0.92 -21.31 -4.05
C ARG A 107 2.05 -20.27 -3.91
N HIS A 108 2.24 -19.68 -2.73
CA HIS A 108 3.29 -18.70 -2.45
C HIS A 108 4.36 -19.24 -1.47
N ALA A 109 4.41 -20.56 -1.26
CA ALA A 109 5.38 -21.23 -0.39
C ALA A 109 6.66 -21.69 -1.12
N TRP A 110 6.93 -21.19 -2.32
CA TRP A 110 8.15 -21.44 -3.11
C TRP A 110 8.78 -20.13 -3.59
#